data_AF-A0A7S3ANK3-F1
#
_entry.id   AF-A0A7S3ANK3-F1
#
_cell.length_a   1.000
_cell.length_b   1.000
_cell.length_c   1.000
_cell.angle_alpha   90.00
_cell.angle_beta   90.00
_cell.angle_gamma   90.00
#
_symmetry.space_group_name_H-M   'P 1'
#
loop_
_entity.id
_entity.type
_entity.pdbx_description
1 polymer ?
#
loop_
_entity_poly.entity_id
_entity_poly.type
_entity_poly.pdbx_seq_one_letter_code
_entity_poly.pdbx_strand_id
1 'polypeptide(L)'
;GWDRVEDRTKEPEAHLLTCSVLLAYWKGKVKGGKRPTKPQQEQIARVTKLQEAALRERQDVATRRRTRPLQREPERRPQPADSASGAAATSNRPIGVPADCCMVYDRAHRALCDAHCLVFDTETNGFGGSVLNIGWILSDDSGHVLVEYGRKWRLPTGERMDRRACKLHGITEAVLDREGVSAKPELGEFLALVVAAQVRGVRIVAHHASFDVGRLNHTAIKQGLKPSLRSASMLCTMHNATRRCGLHQRGGKRLKAPRNEELYYFLFSRKPNVRLHSALDDSRVTLESYIEGRRRKWW
;
A
#
# COMPACT_ATOMS: atom_id res chain seq x y z
N GLY A 1 -7.32 3.84 -33.58
CA GLY A 1 -6.48 5.04 -33.41
C GLY A 1 -6.49 5.46 -31.97
N TRP A 2 -5.61 4.85 -31.17
CA TRP A 2 -5.44 5.10 -29.73
C TRP A 2 -4.03 5.62 -29.45
N ASP A 3 -3.51 6.48 -30.33
CA ASP A 3 -2.24 7.15 -30.11
C ASP A 3 -2.48 8.54 -29.52
N ARG A 4 -1.77 8.81 -28.42
CA ARG A 4 -1.74 10.04 -27.61
C ARG A 4 -2.75 10.13 -26.47
N VAL A 5 -2.47 9.41 -25.40
CA VAL A 5 -2.67 9.95 -24.05
C VAL A 5 -1.30 10.18 -23.47
N GLU A 6 -0.82 11.43 -23.58
CA GLU A 6 0.33 11.91 -22.83
C GLU A 6 0.11 11.64 -21.34
N ASP A 7 1.12 11.00 -20.75
CA ASP A 7 1.28 10.70 -19.34
C ASP A 7 1.21 12.00 -18.51
N ARG A 8 -0.01 12.35 -18.09
CA ARG A 8 -0.26 13.35 -17.05
C ARG A 8 -0.66 12.59 -15.80
N THR A 9 0.33 12.29 -14.96
CA THR A 9 0.08 11.82 -13.60
C THR A 9 -0.79 12.85 -12.89
N LYS A 10 -2.06 12.53 -12.70
CA LYS A 10 -2.98 13.34 -11.89
C LYS A 10 -2.44 13.36 -10.45
N GLU A 11 -1.97 14.52 -10.01
CA GLU A 11 -1.50 14.88 -8.66
C GLU A 11 0.02 14.78 -8.38
N PRO A 12 0.83 15.78 -8.80
CA PRO A 12 2.24 15.89 -8.43
C PRO A 12 2.48 15.97 -6.90
N GLU A 13 1.50 16.42 -6.11
CA GLU A 13 1.59 16.47 -4.65
C GLU A 13 1.64 15.07 -4.01
N ALA A 14 0.89 14.11 -4.54
CA ALA A 14 0.92 12.73 -4.10
C ALA A 14 2.29 12.10 -4.40
N HIS A 15 2.85 12.37 -5.58
CA HIS A 15 4.17 11.87 -5.99
C HIS A 15 5.31 12.42 -5.10
N LEU A 16 5.24 13.71 -4.75
CA LEU A 16 6.21 14.38 -3.89
C LEU A 16 6.20 13.87 -2.45
N LEU A 17 5.02 13.69 -1.87
CA LEU A 17 4.88 13.15 -0.52
C LEU A 17 5.44 11.73 -0.43
N THR A 18 5.11 10.94 -1.45
CA THR A 18 5.49 9.54 -1.63
C THR A 18 7.01 9.37 -1.79
N CYS A 19 7.66 10.19 -2.63
CA CYS A 19 9.11 10.19 -2.77
C CYS A 19 9.83 10.67 -1.50
N SER A 20 9.25 11.63 -0.77
CA SER A 20 9.83 12.15 0.46
C SER A 20 9.89 11.10 1.57
N VAL A 21 8.84 10.27 1.71
CA VAL A 21 8.79 9.15 2.67
C VAL A 21 9.85 8.09 2.33
N LEU A 22 9.96 7.71 1.05
CA LEU A 22 10.99 6.77 0.61
C LEU A 22 12.40 7.29 0.86
N LEU A 23 12.67 8.56 0.54
CA LEU A 23 14.01 9.13 0.74
C LEU A 23 14.36 9.23 2.22
N ALA A 24 13.39 9.56 3.09
CA ALA A 24 13.61 9.52 4.54
C ALA A 24 13.92 8.09 5.02
N TYR A 25 13.17 7.09 4.55
CA TYR A 25 13.37 5.68 4.86
C TYR A 25 14.74 5.17 4.39
N TRP A 26 15.10 5.38 3.12
CA TRP A 26 16.36 4.90 2.55
C TRP A 26 17.59 5.67 3.05
N LYS A 27 17.51 7.00 3.18
CA LYS A 27 18.59 7.80 3.82
C LYS A 27 18.77 7.41 5.29
N GLY A 28 17.71 6.96 5.96
CA GLY A 28 17.76 6.36 7.30
C GLY A 28 18.58 5.07 7.36
N LYS A 29 18.45 4.18 6.37
CA LYS A 29 19.24 2.93 6.28
C LYS A 29 20.74 3.16 6.00
N VAL A 30 21.11 4.25 5.31
CA VAL A 30 22.51 4.57 4.94
C VAL A 30 23.36 5.05 6.12
N LYS A 31 22.75 5.60 7.18
CA LYS A 31 23.49 6.17 8.33
C LYS A 31 24.06 5.12 9.31
N GLY A 32 23.84 3.83 9.09
CA GLY A 32 24.36 2.73 9.94
C GLY A 32 25.80 2.31 9.67
N GLY A 33 26.64 3.17 9.08
CA GLY A 33 28.07 2.91 8.86
C GLY A 33 28.42 1.97 7.69
N LYS A 34 27.44 1.32 7.04
CA LYS A 34 27.67 0.58 5.79
C LYS A 34 27.27 1.44 4.60
N ARG A 35 28.20 1.62 3.64
CA ARG A 35 27.89 2.24 2.35
C ARG A 35 26.71 1.48 1.71
N PRO A 36 25.66 2.17 1.21
CA PRO A 36 24.57 1.54 0.50
C PRO A 36 25.12 0.69 -0.65
N THR A 37 24.55 -0.49 -0.85
CA THR A 37 24.94 -1.36 -1.96
C THR A 37 24.66 -0.65 -3.29
N LYS A 38 25.34 -1.05 -4.37
CA LYS A 38 25.14 -0.45 -5.70
C LYS A 38 23.64 -0.41 -6.10
N PRO A 39 22.83 -1.47 -5.89
CA PRO A 39 21.38 -1.41 -6.15
C PRO A 39 20.62 -0.41 -5.26
N GLN A 40 21.02 -0.23 -4.00
CA GLN A 40 20.41 0.75 -3.09
C GLN A 40 20.76 2.18 -3.51
N GLN A 41 22.00 2.43 -3.96
CA GLN A 41 22.41 3.73 -4.49
C GLN A 41 21.64 4.09 -5.76
N GLU A 42 21.49 3.12 -6.68
CA GLU A 42 20.68 3.29 -7.90
C GLU A 42 19.21 3.55 -7.56
N GLN A 43 18.65 2.87 -6.57
CA GLN A 43 17.28 3.12 -6.08
C GLN A 43 17.14 4.52 -5.48
N ILE A 44 18.07 4.95 -4.61
CA ILE A 44 18.07 6.30 -4.02
C ILE A 44 18.17 7.37 -5.11
N ALA A 45 19.10 7.20 -6.07
CA ALA A 45 19.27 8.13 -7.18
C ALA A 45 18.01 8.22 -8.04
N ARG A 46 17.37 7.07 -8.33
CA ARG A 46 16.13 7.02 -9.11
C ARG A 46 14.96 7.71 -8.41
N VAL A 47 14.76 7.45 -7.11
CA VAL A 47 13.70 8.10 -6.31
C VAL A 47 13.98 9.60 -6.17
N THR A 48 15.24 10.00 -6.04
CA THR A 48 15.63 11.43 -6.00
C THR A 48 15.31 12.12 -7.32
N LYS A 49 15.65 11.50 -8.47
CA LYS A 49 15.32 12.02 -9.80
C LYS A 49 13.81 12.18 -10.03
N LEU A 50 13.01 11.24 -9.51
CA LEU A 50 11.54 11.33 -9.57
C LEU A 50 10.98 12.44 -8.68
N GLN A 51 11.54 12.61 -7.47
CA GLN A 51 11.19 13.74 -6.61
C GLN A 51 11.51 15.07 -7.28
N GLU A 52 12.68 15.20 -7.90
CA GLU A 52 13.09 16.38 -8.65
C GLU A 52 12.17 16.64 -9.85
N ALA A 53 11.79 15.60 -10.61
CA ALA A 53 10.86 15.72 -11.72
C ALA A 53 9.48 16.21 -11.26
N ALA A 54 8.95 15.64 -10.17
CA ALA A 54 7.68 16.07 -9.60
C ALA A 54 7.74 17.49 -9.00
N LEU A 55 8.90 17.91 -8.47
CA LEU A 55 9.14 19.29 -8.00
C LEU A 55 9.15 20.26 -9.18
N ARG A 56 9.80 19.90 -10.29
CA ARG A 56 9.83 20.69 -11.53
C ARG A 56 8.43 20.82 -12.13
N GLU A 57 7.68 19.73 -12.23
CA GLU A 57 6.29 19.76 -12.72
C GLU A 57 5.40 20.65 -11.83
N ARG A 58 5.58 20.59 -10.50
CA ARG A 58 4.87 21.49 -9.57
C ARG A 58 5.24 22.96 -9.80
N GLN A 59 6.52 23.26 -10.01
CA GLN A 59 7.00 24.60 -10.33
C GLN A 59 6.42 25.07 -11.67
N ASP A 60 6.42 24.23 -12.69
CA ASP A 60 5.88 24.51 -14.02
C ASP A 60 4.38 24.79 -13.98
N VAL A 61 3.60 23.99 -13.24
CA VAL A 61 2.17 24.21 -13.00
C VAL A 61 1.93 25.53 -12.26
N ALA A 62 2.76 25.86 -11.26
CA ALA A 62 2.67 27.12 -10.54
C ALA A 62 3.00 28.34 -11.42
N THR A 63 4.01 28.24 -12.28
CA THR A 63 4.34 29.29 -13.27
C THR A 63 3.27 29.44 -14.34
N ARG A 64 2.70 28.34 -14.86
CA ARG A 64 1.58 28.37 -15.83
C ARG A 64 0.29 28.94 -15.24
N ARG A 65 0.03 28.72 -13.94
CA ARG A 65 -1.07 29.36 -13.22
C ARG A 65 -0.85 30.87 -13.02
N ARG A 66 0.40 31.33 -12.90
CA ARG A 66 0.74 32.77 -12.78
C ARG A 66 0.56 33.57 -14.07
N THR A 67 0.65 32.94 -15.25
CA THR A 67 0.54 33.62 -16.55
C THR A 67 -0.88 33.67 -17.14
N ARG A 68 -1.90 33.19 -16.42
CA ARG A 68 -3.31 33.31 -16.82
C ARG A 68 -3.89 34.59 -16.19
N PRO A 69 -4.45 35.55 -16.96
CA PRO A 69 -5.02 36.75 -16.36
C PRO A 69 -6.25 36.37 -15.54
N LEU A 70 -6.21 36.64 -14.24
CA LEU A 70 -7.32 36.45 -13.32
C LEU A 70 -7.90 37.82 -12.96
N GLN A 71 -9.21 37.97 -13.18
CA GLN A 71 -10.01 39.09 -12.69
C GLN A 71 -9.87 39.20 -11.16
N ARG A 72 -9.74 40.44 -10.69
CA ARG A 72 -9.42 40.82 -9.29
C ARG A 72 -10.61 40.60 -8.35
N GLU A 73 -10.29 40.15 -7.13
CA GLU A 73 -10.87 40.61 -5.86
C GLU A 73 -9.91 40.26 -4.68
N PRO A 74 -10.02 40.88 -3.49
CA PRO A 74 -8.90 41.61 -2.89
C PRO A 74 -8.13 40.89 -1.77
N GLU A 75 -6.97 41.49 -1.47
CA GLU A 75 -5.83 41.00 -0.69
C GLU A 75 -6.12 40.63 0.78
N ARG A 76 -5.47 39.56 1.26
CA ARG A 76 -5.10 39.38 2.67
C ARG A 76 -3.57 39.33 2.81
N ARG A 77 -3.06 40.16 3.72
CA ARG A 77 -1.63 40.29 4.09
C ARG A 77 -1.03 39.00 4.68
N PRO A 78 0.28 38.77 4.50
CA PRO A 78 1.00 37.62 5.06
C PRO A 78 1.52 37.90 6.49
N GLN A 79 1.68 36.83 7.28
CA GLN A 79 2.49 36.83 8.51
C GLN A 79 3.78 36.00 8.32
N PRO A 80 4.87 36.31 9.06
CA PRO A 80 6.22 35.84 8.75
C PRO A 80 6.58 34.48 9.37
N ALA A 81 7.66 33.92 8.84
CA ALA A 81 8.27 32.65 9.21
C ALA A 81 9.06 32.70 10.52
N ASP A 82 9.09 31.58 11.23
CA ASP A 82 10.08 31.31 12.28
C ASP A 82 10.97 30.12 11.91
N SER A 83 12.26 30.32 12.18
CA SER A 83 13.39 29.47 11.84
C SER A 83 13.96 28.72 13.06
N ALA A 84 14.29 27.45 12.82
CA ALA A 84 15.44 26.67 13.31
C ALA A 84 15.68 26.40 14.81
N SER A 85 15.71 25.10 15.15
CA SER A 85 16.83 24.34 15.76
C SER A 85 16.30 22.93 16.12
N GLY A 86 17.00 21.80 16.04
CA GLY A 86 18.41 21.51 16.16
C GLY A 86 18.59 20.47 17.27
N ALA A 87 18.22 19.20 17.03
CA ALA A 87 18.48 18.10 17.96
C ALA A 87 18.77 16.78 17.22
N ALA A 88 19.79 16.07 17.71
CA ALA A 88 20.49 14.96 17.09
C ALA A 88 19.59 13.77 16.70
N ALA A 89 19.78 13.24 15.48
CA ALA A 89 19.06 12.07 14.99
C ALA A 89 19.94 10.82 15.01
N THR A 90 19.63 9.97 15.99
CA THR A 90 19.98 8.55 16.13
C THR A 90 19.55 7.73 14.90
N SER A 91 20.15 6.55 14.73
CA SER A 91 19.97 5.66 13.56
C SER A 91 18.49 5.33 13.26
N ASN A 92 18.02 5.58 12.03
CA ASN A 92 16.59 5.62 11.66
C ASN A 92 16.05 4.34 10.97
N ARG A 93 16.41 3.13 11.43
CA ARG A 93 15.50 1.99 11.26
C ARG A 93 14.49 2.09 12.41
N PRO A 94 13.17 1.91 12.19
CA PRO A 94 12.24 1.84 13.31
C PRO A 94 12.77 0.82 14.33
N ILE A 95 13.07 1.29 15.55
CA ILE A 95 13.56 0.42 16.61
C ILE A 95 12.46 -0.62 16.89
N GLY A 96 12.85 -1.90 16.93
CA GLY A 96 11.93 -3.00 17.29
C GLY A 96 11.26 -3.74 16.12
N VAL A 97 11.73 -3.59 14.87
CA VAL A 97 11.41 -4.56 13.80
C VAL A 97 12.16 -5.87 14.11
N PRO A 98 11.49 -7.04 14.19
CA PRO A 98 12.18 -8.32 14.28
C PRO A 98 13.11 -8.57 13.08
N ALA A 99 14.25 -9.23 13.31
CA ALA A 99 15.28 -9.40 12.29
C ALA A 99 14.78 -10.18 11.06
N ASP A 100 13.92 -11.17 11.27
CA ASP A 100 13.27 -11.95 10.22
C ASP A 100 12.38 -11.08 9.33
N CYS A 101 11.62 -10.14 9.91
CA CYS A 101 10.81 -9.19 9.14
C CYS A 101 11.69 -8.31 8.24
N CYS A 102 12.79 -7.76 8.78
CA CYS A 102 13.73 -6.94 8.00
C CYS A 102 14.28 -7.70 6.78
N MET A 103 14.65 -8.98 6.96
CA MET A 103 15.19 -9.81 5.90
C MET A 103 14.19 -10.03 4.76
N VAL A 104 12.90 -10.22 5.09
CA VAL A 104 11.86 -10.41 4.08
C VAL A 104 11.60 -9.13 3.28
N TYR A 105 11.53 -7.96 3.93
CA TYR A 105 11.39 -6.69 3.21
C TYR A 105 12.61 -6.35 2.35
N ASP A 106 13.82 -6.63 2.84
CA ASP A 106 15.05 -6.45 2.05
C ASP A 106 15.06 -7.38 0.82
N ARG A 107 14.55 -8.62 0.95
CA ARG A 107 14.35 -9.53 -0.20
C ARG A 107 13.29 -9.01 -1.16
N ALA A 108 12.15 -8.54 -0.66
CA ALA A 108 11.08 -7.95 -1.46
C ALA A 108 11.57 -6.76 -2.29
N HIS A 109 12.32 -5.84 -1.68
CA HIS A 109 12.89 -4.70 -2.40
C HIS A 109 13.84 -5.11 -3.52
N ARG A 110 14.62 -6.19 -3.36
CA ARG A 110 15.45 -6.73 -4.43
C ARG A 110 14.63 -7.36 -5.56
N ALA A 111 13.55 -8.06 -5.21
CA ALA A 111 12.67 -8.72 -6.18
C ALA A 111 11.79 -7.75 -7.00
N LEU A 112 11.73 -6.46 -6.65
CA LEU A 112 10.92 -5.48 -7.36
C LEU A 112 11.30 -5.28 -8.84
N CYS A 113 12.52 -5.64 -9.25
CA CYS A 113 12.92 -5.58 -10.66
C CYS A 113 12.20 -6.62 -11.53
N ASP A 114 11.82 -7.74 -10.93
CA ASP A 114 11.20 -8.88 -11.62
C ASP A 114 9.68 -8.95 -11.33
N ALA A 115 9.20 -8.15 -10.38
CA ALA A 115 7.81 -8.15 -9.95
C ALA A 115 6.90 -7.47 -10.97
N HIS A 116 5.77 -8.10 -11.26
CA HIS A 116 4.66 -7.52 -11.99
C HIS A 116 3.64 -6.87 -11.06
N CYS A 117 3.30 -7.55 -9.95
CA CYS A 117 2.34 -7.03 -8.99
C CYS A 117 2.72 -7.29 -7.53
N LEU A 118 2.20 -6.41 -6.67
CA LEU A 118 2.16 -6.53 -5.22
C LEU A 118 0.70 -6.66 -4.80
N VAL A 119 0.31 -7.85 -4.33
CA VAL A 119 -1.02 -8.14 -3.81
C VAL A 119 -0.99 -8.08 -2.30
N PHE A 120 -2.03 -7.53 -1.66
CA PHE A 120 -2.13 -7.53 -0.20
C PHE A 120 -3.57 -7.60 0.28
N ASP A 121 -3.73 -7.99 1.55
CA ASP A 121 -4.98 -8.06 2.29
C ASP A 121 -4.72 -7.83 3.78
N THR A 122 -5.76 -7.48 4.55
CA THR A 122 -5.66 -7.20 5.99
C THR A 122 -6.79 -7.82 6.81
N GLU A 123 -6.45 -8.34 7.99
CA GLU A 123 -7.42 -8.60 9.05
C GLU A 123 -7.41 -7.47 10.07
N THR A 124 -8.58 -7.13 10.60
CA THR A 124 -8.76 -6.00 11.52
C THR A 124 -9.46 -6.43 12.78
N ASN A 125 -9.28 -5.67 13.86
CA ASN A 125 -9.99 -5.89 15.12
C ASN A 125 -11.49 -5.54 15.07
N GLY A 126 -12.00 -5.15 13.91
CA GLY A 126 -13.37 -4.72 13.67
C GLY A 126 -13.45 -3.85 12.43
N PHE A 127 -14.66 -3.69 11.89
CA PHE A 127 -14.90 -2.96 10.64
C PHE A 127 -14.30 -1.54 10.60
N GLY A 128 -14.29 -0.86 11.76
CA GLY A 128 -13.79 0.51 11.91
C GLY A 128 -12.46 0.63 12.64
N GLY A 129 -11.78 -0.46 13.00
CA GLY A 129 -10.59 -0.41 13.85
C GLY A 129 -9.28 -0.63 13.10
N SER A 130 -8.23 -0.95 13.87
CA SER A 130 -6.87 -1.13 13.40
C SER A 130 -6.59 -2.52 12.80
N VAL A 131 -5.58 -2.58 11.94
CA VAL A 131 -5.06 -3.80 11.33
C VAL A 131 -4.34 -4.64 12.39
N LEU A 132 -4.63 -5.94 12.39
CA LEU A 132 -4.07 -6.95 13.28
C LEU A 132 -3.23 -7.99 12.56
N ASN A 133 -3.48 -8.19 11.27
CA ASN A 133 -2.73 -9.11 10.44
C ASN A 133 -2.61 -8.50 9.05
N ILE A 134 -1.42 -8.58 8.48
CA ILE A 134 -1.18 -8.19 7.10
C ILE A 134 -0.66 -9.41 6.35
N GLY A 135 -1.12 -9.57 5.12
CA GLY A 135 -0.58 -10.51 4.15
C GLY A 135 -0.23 -9.75 2.89
N TRP A 136 0.91 -10.04 2.29
CA TRP A 136 1.25 -9.50 0.99
C TRP A 136 2.14 -10.45 0.18
N ILE A 137 2.06 -10.32 -1.14
CA ILE A 137 2.74 -11.17 -2.11
C ILE A 137 3.27 -10.30 -3.25
N LEU A 138 4.56 -10.42 -3.54
CA LEU A 138 5.15 -10.01 -4.81
C LEU A 138 5.14 -11.19 -5.76
N SER A 139 4.62 -10.99 -6.97
CA SER A 139 4.66 -12.00 -8.02
C SER A 139 5.11 -11.40 -9.35
N ASP A 140 5.65 -12.26 -10.21
CA ASP A 140 6.00 -11.92 -11.59
C ASP A 140 4.76 -11.89 -12.50
N ASP A 141 4.99 -11.69 -13.79
CA ASP A 141 3.92 -11.57 -14.80
C ASP A 141 3.07 -12.85 -14.96
N SER A 142 3.64 -14.01 -14.64
CA SER A 142 2.94 -15.31 -14.73
C SER A 142 2.11 -15.62 -13.49
N GLY A 143 2.28 -14.85 -12.42
CA GLY A 143 1.71 -15.14 -11.10
C GLY A 143 2.62 -15.99 -10.21
N HIS A 144 3.86 -16.26 -10.62
CA HIS A 144 4.82 -16.97 -9.78
C HIS A 144 5.24 -16.06 -8.61
N VAL A 145 5.17 -16.62 -7.40
CA VAL A 145 5.47 -15.90 -6.16
C VAL A 145 6.97 -15.69 -6.01
N LEU A 146 7.41 -14.43 -6.04
CA LEU A 146 8.79 -14.04 -5.80
C LEU A 146 9.10 -13.95 -4.30
N VAL A 147 8.17 -13.33 -3.56
CA VAL A 147 8.22 -13.15 -2.11
C VAL A 147 6.79 -13.09 -1.59
N GLU A 148 6.52 -13.80 -0.50
CA GLU A 148 5.28 -13.66 0.26
C GLU A 148 5.59 -13.45 1.75
N TYR A 149 4.68 -12.79 2.44
CA TYR A 149 4.85 -12.47 3.85
C TYR A 149 3.50 -12.33 4.54
N GLY A 150 3.41 -12.84 5.76
CA GLY A 150 2.25 -12.69 6.62
C GLY A 150 2.70 -12.39 8.05
N ARG A 151 2.07 -11.41 8.71
CA ARG A 151 2.44 -11.05 10.08
C ARG A 151 1.28 -10.48 10.89
N LYS A 152 1.14 -11.00 12.10
CA LYS A 152 0.23 -10.46 13.13
C LYS A 152 0.88 -9.31 13.89
N TRP A 153 0.10 -8.30 14.20
CA TRP A 153 0.49 -7.12 14.95
C TRP A 153 -0.26 -7.06 16.27
N ARG A 154 0.42 -6.57 17.31
CA ARG A 154 -0.22 -6.31 18.60
C ARG A 154 -1.36 -5.33 18.43
N LEU A 155 -2.45 -5.59 19.14
CA LEU A 155 -3.59 -4.68 19.22
C LEU A 155 -3.11 -3.32 19.75
N PRO A 156 -3.41 -2.19 19.08
CA PRO A 156 -3.04 -0.88 19.58
C PRO A 156 -3.67 -0.61 20.96
N THR A 157 -2.92 0.05 21.84
CA THR A 157 -3.38 0.39 23.19
C THR A 157 -4.70 1.15 23.17
N GLY A 158 -5.66 0.71 23.99
CA GLY A 158 -6.98 1.32 24.09
C GLY A 158 -7.99 0.88 23.04
N GLU A 159 -7.62 0.02 22.09
CA GLU A 159 -8.57 -0.66 21.22
C GLU A 159 -9.02 -2.00 21.82
N ARG A 160 -10.16 -2.51 21.35
CA ARG A 160 -10.76 -3.78 21.81
C ARG A 160 -11.07 -4.65 20.60
N MET A 161 -11.02 -5.97 20.80
CA MET A 161 -11.42 -6.92 19.77
C MET A 161 -12.94 -6.97 19.59
N ASP A 162 -13.42 -6.75 18.37
CA ASP A 162 -14.81 -7.05 18.02
C ASP A 162 -15.04 -8.55 17.94
N ARG A 163 -16.10 -9.03 18.61
CA ARG A 163 -16.41 -10.47 18.68
C ARG A 163 -16.74 -11.07 17.32
N ARG A 164 -17.34 -10.32 16.40
CA ARG A 164 -17.68 -10.81 15.04
C ARG A 164 -16.41 -10.91 14.19
N ALA A 165 -15.50 -9.95 14.30
CA ALA A 165 -14.18 -10.01 13.66
C ALA A 165 -13.40 -11.24 14.13
N CYS A 166 -13.28 -11.42 15.45
CA CYS A 166 -12.62 -12.58 16.04
C CYS A 166 -13.24 -13.92 15.59
N LYS A 167 -14.58 -14.00 15.45
CA LYS A 167 -15.25 -15.20 14.95
C LYS A 167 -14.92 -15.49 13.49
N LEU A 168 -14.69 -14.44 12.68
CA LEU A 168 -14.44 -14.54 11.25
C LEU A 168 -13.02 -15.07 10.98
N HIS A 169 -11.99 -14.37 11.48
CA HIS A 169 -10.58 -14.67 11.20
C HIS A 169 -9.88 -15.49 12.30
N GLY A 170 -10.52 -15.69 13.46
CA GLY A 170 -9.98 -16.53 14.54
C GLY A 170 -8.80 -15.93 15.32
N ILE A 171 -8.52 -14.63 15.18
CA ILE A 171 -7.41 -13.95 15.87
C ILE A 171 -7.96 -13.37 17.17
N THR A 172 -7.47 -13.88 18.30
CA THR A 172 -7.82 -13.42 19.65
C THR A 172 -6.74 -12.50 20.20
N GLU A 173 -7.06 -11.74 21.25
CA GLU A 173 -6.05 -10.92 21.96
C GLU A 173 -4.89 -11.80 22.48
N ALA A 174 -5.19 -12.98 23.05
CA ALA A 174 -4.17 -13.93 23.49
C ALA A 174 -3.23 -14.40 22.36
N VAL A 175 -3.75 -14.58 21.13
CA VAL A 175 -2.92 -14.88 19.95
C VAL A 175 -2.00 -13.70 19.63
N LEU A 176 -2.51 -12.47 19.68
CA LEU A 176 -1.72 -11.27 19.41
C LEU A 176 -0.67 -10.98 20.49
N ASP A 177 -0.94 -11.30 21.75
CA ASP A 177 0.04 -11.13 22.83
C ASP A 177 1.23 -12.09 22.67
N ARG A 178 0.94 -13.31 22.22
CA ARG A 178 1.93 -14.37 22.00
C ARG A 178 2.72 -14.19 20.69
N GLU A 179 2.03 -13.91 19.59
CA GLU A 179 2.60 -13.93 18.23
C GLU A 179 2.77 -12.54 17.62
N GLY A 180 2.10 -11.53 18.17
CA GLY A 180 2.03 -10.20 17.59
C GLY A 180 3.32 -9.41 17.80
N VAL A 181 3.73 -8.72 16.74
CA VAL A 181 4.85 -7.78 16.75
C VAL A 181 4.35 -6.33 16.79
N SER A 182 5.23 -5.36 17.00
CA SER A 182 4.84 -3.95 16.99
C SER A 182 4.38 -3.53 15.58
N ALA A 183 3.19 -2.93 15.46
CA ALA A 183 2.63 -2.52 14.18
C ALA A 183 3.43 -1.39 13.51
N LYS A 184 3.88 -0.39 14.28
CA LYS A 184 4.59 0.79 13.77
C LYS A 184 5.79 0.46 12.87
N PRO A 185 6.78 -0.36 13.32
CA PRO A 185 7.93 -0.73 12.50
C PRO A 185 7.53 -1.48 11.22
N GLU A 186 6.65 -2.48 11.34
CA GLU A 186 6.19 -3.30 10.22
C GLU A 186 5.40 -2.50 9.18
N LEU A 187 4.50 -1.64 9.65
CA LEU A 187 3.69 -0.77 8.79
C LEU A 187 4.59 0.23 8.04
N GLY A 188 5.65 0.73 8.67
CA GLY A 188 6.65 1.57 7.99
C GLY A 188 7.33 0.85 6.83
N GLU A 189 7.75 -0.40 7.03
CA GLU A 189 8.35 -1.25 6.00
C GLU A 189 7.37 -1.54 4.85
N PHE A 190 6.12 -1.90 5.18
CA PHE A 190 5.10 -2.15 4.16
C PHE A 190 4.79 -0.90 3.32
N LEU A 191 4.62 0.27 3.96
CA LEU A 191 4.41 1.53 3.24
C LEU A 191 5.59 1.83 2.31
N ALA A 192 6.83 1.63 2.75
CA ALA A 192 8.01 1.80 1.90
C ALA A 192 8.02 0.82 0.71
N LEU A 193 7.61 -0.43 0.92
CA LEU A 193 7.49 -1.43 -0.14
C LEU A 193 6.47 -1.03 -1.20
N VAL A 194 5.26 -0.64 -0.79
CA VAL A 194 4.18 -0.20 -1.71
C VAL A 194 4.66 0.96 -2.57
N VAL A 195 5.34 1.93 -1.96
CA VAL A 195 5.83 3.08 -2.72
C VAL A 195 6.94 2.67 -3.70
N ALA A 196 7.89 1.85 -3.26
CA ALA A 196 8.96 1.38 -4.14
C ALA A 196 8.41 0.59 -5.34
N ALA A 197 7.36 -0.21 -5.12
CA ALA A 197 6.64 -0.92 -6.16
C ALA A 197 5.98 0.05 -7.15
N GLN A 198 5.25 1.07 -6.68
CA GLN A 198 4.64 2.09 -7.55
C GLN A 198 5.68 2.82 -8.41
N VAL A 199 6.82 3.22 -7.83
CA VAL A 199 7.94 3.85 -8.55
C VAL A 199 8.53 2.93 -9.63
N ARG A 200 8.45 1.61 -9.44
CA ARG A 200 8.91 0.60 -10.41
C ARG A 200 7.84 0.23 -11.44
N GLY A 201 6.64 0.79 -11.35
CA GLY A 201 5.52 0.45 -12.23
C GLY A 201 4.85 -0.89 -11.89
N VAL A 202 5.19 -1.47 -10.73
CA VAL A 202 4.58 -2.71 -10.22
C VAL A 202 3.14 -2.42 -9.85
N ARG A 203 2.21 -3.26 -10.31
CA ARG A 203 0.78 -3.08 -10.06
C ARG A 203 0.47 -3.42 -8.60
N ILE A 204 -0.15 -2.49 -7.89
CA ILE A 204 -0.66 -2.76 -6.54
C ILE A 204 -2.10 -3.28 -6.64
N VAL A 205 -2.38 -4.42 -6.01
CA VAL A 205 -3.67 -5.13 -6.12
C VAL A 205 -4.20 -5.48 -4.73
N ALA A 206 -5.51 -5.34 -4.53
CA ALA A 206 -6.19 -5.87 -3.35
C ALA A 206 -7.66 -6.19 -3.68
N HIS A 207 -8.28 -7.10 -2.93
CA HIS A 207 -9.71 -7.34 -3.02
C HIS A 207 -10.43 -6.40 -2.06
N HIS A 208 -11.24 -5.47 -2.60
CA HIS A 208 -11.85 -4.39 -1.81
C HIS A 208 -10.84 -3.35 -1.28
N ALA A 209 -9.83 -2.98 -2.09
CA ALA A 209 -8.71 -2.09 -1.74
C ALA A 209 -9.05 -0.82 -0.93
N SER A 210 -10.24 -0.21 -1.12
CA SER A 210 -10.66 0.95 -0.33
C SER A 210 -10.79 0.65 1.17
N PHE A 211 -11.21 -0.57 1.51
CA PHE A 211 -11.30 -1.04 2.88
C PHE A 211 -9.90 -1.13 3.49
N ASP A 212 -9.02 -1.97 2.94
CA ASP A 212 -7.67 -2.19 3.47
C ASP A 212 -6.86 -0.90 3.56
N VAL A 213 -6.90 -0.06 2.52
CA VAL A 213 -6.23 1.25 2.54
C VAL A 213 -6.75 2.14 3.67
N GLY A 214 -8.07 2.15 3.90
CA GLY A 214 -8.68 2.88 5.00
C GLY A 214 -8.18 2.38 6.36
N ARG A 215 -8.08 1.06 6.54
CA ARG A 215 -7.65 0.41 7.78
C ARG A 215 -6.14 0.59 8.03
N LEU A 216 -5.31 0.47 7.01
CA LEU A 216 -3.86 0.71 7.10
C LEU A 216 -3.56 2.18 7.41
N ASN A 217 -4.25 3.12 6.77
CA ASN A 217 -4.10 4.55 7.09
C ASN A 217 -4.60 4.89 8.50
N HIS A 218 -5.70 4.27 8.96
CA HIS A 218 -6.17 4.40 10.35
C HIS A 218 -5.11 3.91 11.34
N THR A 219 -4.56 2.71 11.08
CA THR A 219 -3.50 2.11 11.89
C THR A 219 -2.24 2.98 11.88
N ALA A 220 -1.88 3.56 10.74
CA ALA A 220 -0.76 4.51 10.64
C ALA A 220 -0.94 5.70 11.58
N ILE A 221 -2.12 6.33 11.56
CA ILE A 221 -2.44 7.47 12.44
C ILE A 221 -2.31 7.07 13.91
N LYS A 222 -2.87 5.91 14.30
CA LYS A 222 -2.77 5.38 15.67
C LYS A 222 -1.34 5.12 16.13
N GLN A 223 -0.47 4.75 15.21
CA GLN A 223 0.96 4.49 15.46
C GLN A 223 1.85 5.76 15.33
N GLY A 224 1.24 6.93 15.10
CA GLY A 224 1.97 8.18 14.88
C GLY A 224 2.76 8.22 13.57
N LEU A 225 2.29 7.48 12.55
CA LEU A 225 2.81 7.51 11.18
C LEU A 225 1.89 8.35 10.29
N LYS A 226 2.46 8.95 9.24
CA LYS A 226 1.68 9.73 8.27
C LYS A 226 0.95 8.79 7.30
N PRO A 227 -0.39 8.88 7.18
CA PRO A 227 -1.13 8.10 6.20
C PRO A 227 -0.75 8.52 4.77
N SER A 228 -0.45 7.55 3.91
CA SER A 228 0.08 7.79 2.55
C SER A 228 -0.58 6.94 1.46
N LEU A 229 -1.34 5.90 1.83
CA LEU A 229 -1.98 5.03 0.85
C LEU A 229 -3.21 5.69 0.22
N ARG A 230 -3.44 5.39 -1.06
CA ARG A 230 -4.59 5.83 -1.85
C ARG A 230 -5.12 4.63 -2.63
N SER A 231 -6.36 4.22 -2.37
CA SER A 231 -6.96 3.08 -3.08
C SER A 231 -7.16 3.37 -4.57
N ALA A 232 -7.28 4.64 -4.95
CA ALA A 232 -7.41 5.07 -6.34
C ALA A 232 -6.17 4.77 -7.20
N SER A 233 -4.99 4.56 -6.58
CA SER A 233 -3.77 4.15 -7.30
C SER A 233 -3.57 2.63 -7.33
N MET A 234 -4.57 1.85 -6.90
CA MET A 234 -4.53 0.40 -6.81
C MET A 234 -5.61 -0.24 -7.67
N LEU A 235 -5.36 -1.45 -8.14
CA LEU A 235 -6.37 -2.27 -8.80
C LEU A 235 -7.20 -3.02 -7.75
N CYS A 236 -8.49 -2.69 -7.69
CA CYS A 236 -9.43 -3.38 -6.82
C CYS A 236 -10.13 -4.51 -7.61
N THR A 237 -9.83 -5.78 -7.29
CA THR A 237 -10.43 -6.93 -8.00
C THR A 237 -11.94 -6.98 -7.80
N MET A 238 -12.42 -6.66 -6.59
CA MET A 238 -13.85 -6.58 -6.26
C MET A 238 -14.62 -5.62 -7.18
N HIS A 239 -14.17 -4.38 -7.32
CA HIS A 239 -14.85 -3.36 -8.14
C HIS A 239 -14.81 -3.72 -9.63
N ASN A 240 -13.63 -4.12 -10.14
CA ASN A 240 -13.46 -4.46 -11.56
C ASN A 240 -14.24 -5.72 -11.95
N ALA A 241 -14.40 -6.67 -11.03
CA ALA A 241 -15.17 -7.88 -11.26
C ALA A 241 -16.69 -7.70 -11.11
N THR A 242 -17.18 -6.63 -10.46
CA THR A 242 -18.60 -6.50 -10.08
C THR A 242 -19.55 -6.65 -11.28
N ARG A 243 -19.26 -5.95 -12.39
CA ARG A 243 -20.07 -6.07 -13.62
C ARG A 243 -19.86 -7.40 -14.34
N ARG A 244 -18.64 -7.95 -14.28
CA ARG A 244 -18.26 -9.20 -14.96
C ARG A 244 -18.94 -10.41 -14.32
N CYS A 245 -18.99 -10.45 -12.99
CA CYS A 245 -19.63 -11.54 -12.27
C CYS A 245 -21.16 -11.48 -12.33
N GLY A 246 -21.75 -10.29 -12.54
CA GLY A 246 -23.20 -10.15 -12.70
C GLY A 246 -24.02 -10.61 -11.50
N LEU A 247 -23.42 -10.67 -10.30
CA LEU A 247 -24.10 -11.13 -9.09
C LEU A 247 -25.14 -10.09 -8.67
N HIS A 248 -26.29 -10.54 -8.18
CA HIS A 248 -27.36 -9.67 -7.72
C HIS A 248 -27.58 -9.80 -6.22
N GLN A 249 -28.02 -8.72 -5.58
CA GLN A 249 -28.52 -8.81 -4.22
C GLN A 249 -29.80 -9.66 -4.19
N ARG A 250 -30.02 -10.40 -3.11
CA ARG A 250 -31.21 -11.24 -2.96
C ARG A 250 -32.48 -10.38 -3.10
N GLY A 251 -33.27 -10.65 -4.14
CA GLY A 251 -34.51 -9.92 -4.44
C GLY A 251 -34.32 -8.51 -5.04
N GLY A 252 -33.10 -8.12 -5.41
CA GLY A 252 -32.80 -6.78 -5.91
C GLY A 252 -32.29 -6.76 -7.36
N LYS A 253 -32.59 -5.68 -8.08
CA LYS A 253 -32.02 -5.40 -9.42
C LYS A 253 -30.58 -4.85 -9.37
N ARG A 254 -30.06 -4.55 -8.18
CA ARG A 254 -28.73 -3.96 -8.01
C ARG A 254 -27.66 -5.04 -8.02
N LEU A 255 -26.59 -4.80 -8.77
CA LEU A 255 -25.41 -5.64 -8.76
C LEU A 255 -24.76 -5.65 -7.36
N LYS A 256 -24.44 -6.86 -6.92
CA LYS A 256 -23.67 -7.15 -5.71
C LYS A 256 -22.21 -7.32 -6.12
N ALA A 257 -21.32 -6.65 -5.40
CA ALA A 257 -19.88 -6.91 -5.53
C ALA A 257 -19.54 -8.33 -5.04
N PRO A 258 -18.74 -9.12 -5.79
CA PRO A 258 -18.37 -10.45 -5.37
C PRO A 258 -17.47 -10.40 -4.14
N ARG A 259 -17.69 -11.31 -3.19
CA ARG A 259 -16.68 -11.64 -2.17
C ARG A 259 -15.46 -12.28 -2.85
N ASN A 260 -14.33 -12.36 -2.13
CA ASN A 260 -13.10 -12.96 -2.66
C ASN A 260 -13.34 -14.41 -3.14
N GLU A 261 -14.00 -15.23 -2.30
CA GLU A 261 -14.41 -16.60 -2.67
C GLU A 261 -15.34 -16.64 -3.89
N GLU A 262 -16.28 -15.69 -4.01
CA GLU A 262 -17.26 -15.66 -5.10
C GLU A 262 -16.57 -15.30 -6.42
N LEU A 263 -15.62 -14.36 -6.39
CA LEU A 263 -14.79 -14.03 -7.54
C LEU A 263 -13.95 -15.24 -7.96
N TYR A 264 -13.27 -15.87 -7.01
CA TYR A 264 -12.46 -17.05 -7.27
C TYR A 264 -13.30 -18.18 -7.87
N TYR A 265 -14.46 -18.48 -7.28
CA TYR A 265 -15.36 -19.50 -7.80
C TYR A 265 -15.85 -19.16 -9.22
N PHE A 266 -16.16 -17.90 -9.50
CA PHE A 266 -16.56 -17.47 -10.83
C PHE A 266 -15.45 -17.69 -11.87
N LEU A 267 -14.19 -17.46 -11.48
CA LEU A 267 -13.05 -17.62 -12.37
C LEU A 267 -12.68 -19.09 -12.57
N PHE A 268 -12.69 -19.92 -11.52
CA PHE A 268 -12.14 -21.27 -11.58
C PHE A 268 -13.16 -22.40 -11.50
N SER A 269 -14.45 -22.09 -11.32
CA SER A 269 -15.54 -23.06 -11.11
C SER A 269 -15.27 -24.05 -9.96
N ARG A 270 -14.45 -23.65 -8.99
CA ARG A 270 -14.10 -24.39 -7.78
C ARG A 270 -13.84 -23.43 -6.63
N LYS A 271 -13.93 -23.94 -5.40
CA LYS A 271 -13.55 -23.15 -4.22
C LYS A 271 -12.03 -23.09 -4.07
N PRO A 272 -11.48 -22.06 -3.41
CA PRO A 272 -10.07 -22.05 -3.04
C PRO A 272 -9.79 -23.21 -2.07
N ASN A 273 -8.60 -23.82 -2.18
CA ASN A 273 -8.16 -24.92 -1.32
C ASN A 273 -7.61 -24.42 0.04
N VAL A 274 -7.90 -23.17 0.39
CA VAL A 274 -7.46 -22.52 1.62
C VAL A 274 -8.66 -21.96 2.36
N ARG A 275 -8.55 -21.91 3.69
CA ARG A 275 -9.56 -21.24 4.50
C ARG A 275 -9.33 -19.72 4.41
N LEU A 276 -10.30 -19.02 3.84
CA LEU A 276 -10.31 -17.54 3.84
C LEU A 276 -10.47 -16.99 5.25
N HIS A 277 -10.17 -15.70 5.43
CA HIS A 277 -10.03 -14.98 6.70
C HIS A 277 -8.67 -15.17 7.37
N SER A 278 -7.65 -15.20 6.52
CA SER A 278 -6.23 -15.15 6.83
C SER A 278 -5.61 -14.24 5.78
N ALA A 279 -5.14 -13.06 6.19
CA ALA A 279 -4.64 -12.04 5.26
C ALA A 279 -3.67 -12.56 4.17
N LEU A 280 -2.79 -13.52 4.49
CA LEU A 280 -1.90 -14.08 3.47
C LEU A 280 -2.64 -15.03 2.50
N ASP A 281 -3.53 -15.87 3.00
CA ASP A 281 -4.31 -16.78 2.13
C ASP A 281 -5.31 -16.01 1.28
N ASP A 282 -5.93 -14.96 1.83
CA ASP A 282 -6.76 -14.02 1.08
C ASP A 282 -5.95 -13.28 -0.01
N SER A 283 -4.69 -12.94 0.28
CA SER A 283 -3.76 -12.40 -0.72
C SER A 283 -3.43 -13.41 -1.82
N ARG A 284 -3.24 -14.69 -1.50
CA ARG A 284 -2.99 -15.76 -2.49
C ARG A 284 -4.19 -15.94 -3.43
N VAL A 285 -5.39 -16.00 -2.86
CA VAL A 285 -6.64 -16.11 -3.63
C VAL A 285 -6.87 -14.87 -4.49
N THR A 286 -6.54 -13.69 -3.97
CA THR A 286 -6.58 -12.43 -4.73
C THR A 286 -5.58 -12.44 -5.88
N LEU A 287 -4.36 -12.95 -5.66
CA LEU A 287 -3.34 -13.08 -6.69
C LEU A 287 -3.80 -14.01 -7.80
N GLU A 288 -4.25 -15.23 -7.47
CA GLU A 288 -4.75 -16.18 -8.48
C GLU A 288 -5.89 -15.58 -9.30
N SER A 289 -6.84 -14.92 -8.61
CA SER A 289 -7.94 -14.20 -9.26
C SER A 289 -7.42 -13.10 -10.19
N TYR A 290 -6.42 -12.33 -9.75
CA TYR A 290 -5.73 -11.28 -10.51
C TYR A 290 -4.81 -11.81 -11.63
N ILE A 291 -4.47 -13.08 -11.69
CA ILE A 291 -3.73 -13.62 -12.84
C ILE A 291 -4.73 -14.16 -13.85
N GLU A 292 -5.77 -14.85 -13.39
CA GLU A 292 -6.76 -15.43 -14.29
C GLU A 292 -7.59 -14.37 -15.03
N GLY A 293 -8.03 -13.30 -14.36
CA GLY A 293 -8.72 -12.26 -15.11
C GLY A 293 -7.80 -11.45 -16.04
N ARG A 294 -6.45 -11.52 -15.91
CA ARG A 294 -5.50 -10.88 -16.85
C ARG A 294 -5.56 -11.64 -18.14
N ARG A 295 -5.46 -12.97 -18.00
CA ARG A 295 -5.64 -13.93 -19.10
C ARG A 295 -6.99 -13.74 -19.81
N ARG A 296 -8.05 -13.38 -19.06
CA ARG A 296 -9.38 -13.05 -19.60
C ARG A 296 -9.58 -11.59 -20.05
N LYS A 297 -8.57 -10.72 -19.93
CA LYS A 297 -8.65 -9.28 -20.25
C LYS A 297 -9.76 -8.54 -19.48
N TRP A 298 -9.84 -8.77 -18.18
CA TRP A 298 -10.85 -8.15 -17.31
C TRP A 298 -10.47 -6.73 -16.86
N TRP A 299 -9.19 -6.39 -16.86
CA TRP A 299 -8.62 -5.09 -16.47
C TRP A 299 -7.44 -4.71 -17.35
#